data_AF-A0A0S8ALX8-F1
#
_entry.id   AF-A0A0S8ALX8-F1
#
_cell.length_a   1.000
_cell.length_b   1.000
_cell.length_c   1.000
_cell.angle_alpha   90.00
_cell.angle_beta   90.00
_cell.angle_gamma   90.00
#
_symmetry.space_group_name_H-M   'P 1'
#
loop_
_entity.id
_entity.type
_entity.pdbx_description
1 polymer ?
#
loop_
_entity_poly.entity_id
_entity_poly.type
_entity_poly.pdbx_seq_one_letter_code
_entity_poly.pdbx_strand_id
1 'polypeptide(L)'
;MQNKRQDKLHLFSEAYPGCSSQVAKEIWLQLVADADSLDSIADVLSAKAAELQLPGYLSDLARLELYVFSLQTGSSPVPEYSDTLSINPTLQLFENSWKHLSCQIDRDVRGPAPENGAEQVIVWRHPISGRIKAKPVSEDDLLPMKMALEGLSVEAVAREGGVHAASIESALIRALDDGIVVGPEPLIKRHYNPGDYQDIDRSFFAARIFALQWHITQACDLHCRHCYDRNQYKSLSLPQEIAILDDLARFCSAHNVHGQVTFTGGNPLLHPNFEKLYLEAADRGFTIAILGNPTTREQIERLNAMQPLAFYQVSLEGLEKHNDYIRGQGHFKKVLAFLELLRELRVFSMVMLTLTRDNMDQVLPLAAALRDKTDLFTFNRLSLVGEGANLVTVEAEKFPGFLQAYDEAAVLNPCLGIKDNLLNILYHKQKRSLFGGCTGFGCGAAFNFITLLADGSVHACRKFPSPLGNIMDNSLHEIYHSEAAEQYRSGAAECRECSIRPVCGGCLAVAHSHGRDIFRQKDPYCFIDAKIEFSESS
;
A
#
# COMPACT_ATOMS: atom_id res chain seq x y z
N MET A 1 12.58 -52.31 -7.68
CA MET A 1 11.23 -51.80 -7.98
C MET A 1 10.67 -50.94 -6.85
N GLN A 2 10.89 -51.26 -5.56
CA GLN A 2 10.44 -50.42 -4.44
C GLN A 2 11.02 -48.99 -4.43
N ASN A 3 12.33 -48.79 -4.62
CA ASN A 3 12.93 -47.44 -4.68
C ASN A 3 12.29 -46.55 -5.76
N LYS A 4 12.22 -47.00 -7.03
CA LYS A 4 11.61 -46.22 -8.12
C LYS A 4 10.15 -45.83 -7.87
N ARG A 5 9.38 -46.69 -7.18
CA ARG A 5 7.97 -46.41 -6.85
C ARG A 5 7.86 -45.39 -5.72
N GLN A 6 8.78 -45.43 -4.77
CA GLN A 6 8.88 -44.48 -3.67
C GLN A 6 9.37 -43.10 -4.16
N ASP A 7 10.32 -43.09 -5.10
CA ASP A 7 10.80 -41.87 -5.78
C ASP A 7 9.69 -41.19 -6.58
N LYS A 8 8.89 -41.98 -7.33
CA LYS A 8 7.73 -41.46 -8.08
C LYS A 8 6.70 -40.84 -7.14
N LEU A 9 6.35 -41.53 -6.05
CA LEU A 9 5.37 -41.02 -5.10
C LEU A 9 5.82 -39.73 -4.41
N HIS A 10 7.10 -39.65 -4.06
CA HIS A 10 7.70 -38.44 -3.49
C HIS A 10 7.54 -37.27 -4.46
N LEU A 11 7.98 -37.45 -5.70
CA LEU A 11 7.88 -36.43 -6.74
C LEU A 11 6.43 -35.94 -6.98
N PHE A 12 5.47 -36.86 -7.05
CA PHE A 12 4.05 -36.47 -7.19
C PHE A 12 3.53 -35.73 -5.95
N SER A 13 3.95 -36.12 -4.75
CA SER A 13 3.50 -35.43 -3.52
C SER A 13 4.12 -34.04 -3.40
N GLU A 14 5.33 -33.83 -3.93
CA GLU A 14 5.95 -32.50 -4.05
C GLU A 14 5.26 -31.65 -5.12
N ALA A 15 4.87 -32.24 -6.24
CA ALA A 15 4.20 -31.53 -7.33
C ALA A 15 2.73 -31.21 -7.03
N TYR A 16 2.07 -31.99 -6.17
CA TYR A 16 0.63 -31.87 -5.85
C TYR A 16 0.35 -31.88 -4.33
N PRO A 17 0.90 -30.95 -3.55
CA PRO A 17 0.79 -30.96 -2.09
C PRO A 17 -0.66 -30.79 -1.59
N GLY A 18 -1.43 -29.92 -2.23
CA GLY A 18 -2.84 -29.67 -1.97
C GLY A 18 -3.72 -30.83 -2.39
N CYS A 19 -3.49 -31.44 -3.56
CA CYS A 19 -4.25 -32.64 -3.94
C CYS A 19 -3.93 -33.83 -3.01
N SER A 20 -2.65 -34.09 -2.75
CA SER A 20 -2.23 -35.24 -1.94
C SER A 20 -2.66 -35.16 -0.49
N SER A 21 -2.73 -33.95 0.11
CA SER A 21 -3.18 -33.76 1.49
C SER A 21 -4.69 -33.90 1.67
N GLN A 22 -5.47 -33.76 0.60
CA GLN A 22 -6.94 -33.83 0.61
C GLN A 22 -7.49 -35.21 0.24
N VAL A 23 -6.61 -36.17 -0.08
CA VAL A 23 -6.96 -37.53 -0.48
C VAL A 23 -6.32 -38.52 0.49
N ALA A 24 -7.05 -39.60 0.83
CA ALA A 24 -6.49 -40.66 1.66
C ALA A 24 -5.24 -41.26 1.02
N LYS A 25 -4.23 -41.59 1.83
CA LYS A 25 -2.89 -42.00 1.36
C LYS A 25 -2.95 -43.20 0.40
N GLU A 26 -3.82 -44.17 0.67
CA GLU A 26 -4.02 -45.37 -0.14
C GLU A 26 -4.61 -45.04 -1.51
N ILE A 27 -5.54 -44.08 -1.54
CA ILE A 27 -6.17 -43.60 -2.77
C ILE A 27 -5.16 -42.78 -3.58
N TRP A 28 -4.39 -41.89 -2.95
CA TRP A 28 -3.32 -41.14 -3.62
C TRP A 28 -2.28 -42.07 -4.26
N LEU A 29 -1.88 -43.13 -3.55
CA LEU A 29 -0.99 -44.17 -4.08
C LEU A 29 -1.55 -44.85 -5.34
N GLN A 30 -2.87 -45.09 -5.39
CA GLN A 30 -3.55 -45.64 -6.55
C GLN A 30 -3.55 -44.64 -7.72
N LEU A 31 -3.92 -43.39 -7.47
CA LEU A 31 -3.93 -42.33 -8.48
C LEU A 31 -2.54 -42.11 -9.12
N VAL A 32 -1.48 -42.09 -8.30
CA VAL A 32 -0.09 -41.96 -8.78
C VAL A 32 0.37 -43.21 -9.55
N ALA A 33 -0.15 -44.39 -9.22
CA ALA A 33 0.15 -45.61 -9.96
C ALA A 33 -0.50 -45.60 -11.35
N ASP A 34 -1.71 -45.03 -11.45
CA ASP A 34 -2.51 -44.95 -12.69
C ASP A 34 -2.06 -43.79 -13.61
N ALA A 35 -1.34 -42.79 -13.09
CA ALA A 35 -0.78 -41.69 -13.86
C ALA A 35 0.53 -42.08 -14.57
N ASP A 36 0.66 -41.84 -15.87
CA ASP A 36 1.88 -42.13 -16.64
C ASP A 36 2.99 -41.10 -16.39
N SER A 37 2.61 -39.83 -16.22
CA SER A 37 3.49 -38.69 -15.93
C SER A 37 2.82 -37.72 -14.93
N LEU A 38 3.54 -36.69 -14.50
CA LEU A 38 2.96 -35.61 -13.70
C LEU A 38 1.77 -34.99 -14.44
N ASP A 39 1.93 -34.63 -15.72
CA ASP A 39 0.88 -34.02 -16.55
C ASP A 39 -0.43 -34.81 -16.60
N SER A 40 -0.36 -36.15 -16.51
CA SER A 40 -1.55 -37.01 -16.57
C SER A 40 -2.37 -37.07 -15.28
N ILE A 41 -1.88 -36.57 -14.13
CA ILE A 41 -2.59 -36.74 -12.87
C ILE A 41 -3.94 -36.02 -12.86
N ALA A 42 -4.04 -34.85 -13.51
CA ALA A 42 -5.27 -34.07 -13.56
C ALA A 42 -6.38 -34.86 -14.28
N ASP A 43 -6.03 -35.53 -15.38
CA ASP A 43 -6.94 -36.37 -16.14
C ASP A 43 -7.35 -37.62 -15.34
N VAL A 44 -6.41 -38.24 -14.62
CA VAL A 44 -6.71 -39.38 -13.73
C VAL A 44 -7.65 -38.97 -12.60
N LEU A 45 -7.41 -37.81 -11.97
CA LEU A 45 -8.29 -37.24 -10.93
C LEU A 45 -9.69 -36.99 -11.49
N SER A 46 -9.79 -36.37 -12.66
CA SER A 46 -11.07 -36.10 -13.32
C SER A 46 -11.84 -37.40 -13.63
N ALA A 47 -11.16 -38.40 -14.21
CA ALA A 47 -11.76 -39.68 -14.58
C ALA A 47 -12.24 -40.51 -13.37
N LYS A 48 -11.50 -40.45 -12.25
CA LYS A 48 -11.78 -41.27 -11.05
C LYS A 48 -12.54 -40.54 -9.94
N ALA A 49 -12.82 -39.24 -10.10
CA ALA A 49 -13.44 -38.43 -9.06
C ALA A 49 -14.77 -39.02 -8.56
N ALA A 50 -15.65 -39.45 -9.47
CA ALA A 50 -16.96 -40.01 -9.10
C ALA A 50 -16.84 -41.40 -8.45
N GLU A 51 -15.95 -42.27 -8.99
CA GLU A 51 -15.73 -43.63 -8.47
C GLU A 51 -15.16 -43.61 -7.05
N LEU A 52 -14.17 -42.74 -6.82
CA LEU A 52 -13.43 -42.65 -5.55
C LEU A 52 -13.97 -41.58 -4.60
N GLN A 53 -15.11 -40.94 -4.95
CA GLN A 53 -15.75 -39.87 -4.18
C GLN A 53 -14.79 -38.72 -3.82
N LEU A 54 -13.94 -38.33 -4.77
CA LEU A 54 -12.98 -37.25 -4.60
C LEU A 54 -13.64 -35.88 -4.73
N PRO A 55 -13.09 -34.82 -4.09
CA PRO A 55 -13.53 -33.46 -4.36
C PRO A 55 -13.37 -33.11 -5.85
N GLY A 56 -14.45 -32.60 -6.46
CA GLY A 56 -14.50 -32.34 -7.91
C GLY A 56 -13.52 -31.29 -8.42
N TYR A 57 -13.00 -30.43 -7.53
CA TYR A 57 -12.01 -29.41 -7.88
C TYR A 57 -10.57 -29.93 -7.99
N LEU A 58 -10.29 -31.19 -7.59
CA LEU A 58 -8.92 -31.68 -7.55
C LEU A 58 -8.24 -31.71 -8.92
N SER A 59 -9.00 -31.94 -9.99
CA SER A 59 -8.47 -31.87 -11.36
C SER A 59 -7.97 -30.46 -11.72
N ASP A 60 -8.75 -29.43 -11.39
CA ASP A 60 -8.40 -28.04 -11.66
C ASP A 60 -7.25 -27.60 -10.76
N LEU A 61 -7.28 -27.97 -9.47
CA LEU A 61 -6.19 -27.72 -8.53
C LEU A 61 -4.88 -28.37 -9.02
N ALA A 62 -4.92 -29.61 -9.48
CA ALA A 62 -3.73 -30.31 -9.98
C ALA A 62 -3.07 -29.57 -11.15
N ARG A 63 -3.84 -28.96 -12.06
CA ARG A 63 -3.28 -28.15 -13.16
C ARG A 63 -2.52 -26.94 -12.65
N LEU A 64 -3.06 -26.24 -11.64
CA LEU A 64 -2.40 -25.11 -10.99
C LEU A 64 -1.13 -25.56 -10.26
N GLU A 65 -1.21 -26.63 -9.46
CA GLU A 65 -0.09 -27.15 -8.68
C GLU A 65 1.07 -27.63 -9.56
N LEU A 66 0.78 -28.31 -10.67
CA LEU A 66 1.81 -28.70 -11.63
C LEU A 66 2.56 -27.49 -12.19
N TYR A 67 1.84 -26.42 -12.53
CA TYR A 67 2.49 -25.22 -13.04
C TYR A 67 3.33 -24.54 -11.96
N VAL A 68 2.82 -24.45 -10.73
CA VAL A 68 3.59 -23.94 -9.57
C VAL A 68 4.86 -24.75 -9.36
N PHE A 69 4.78 -26.08 -9.40
CA PHE A 69 5.93 -26.97 -9.29
C PHE A 69 6.93 -26.76 -10.45
N SER A 70 6.43 -26.58 -11.67
CA SER A 70 7.25 -26.26 -12.83
C SER A 70 8.00 -24.93 -12.66
N LEU A 71 7.34 -23.91 -12.09
CA LEU A 71 7.98 -22.66 -11.75
C LEU A 71 9.05 -22.89 -10.68
N GLN A 72 8.75 -23.60 -9.59
CA GLN A 72 9.68 -23.85 -8.47
C GLN A 72 10.97 -24.56 -8.91
N THR A 73 10.84 -25.57 -9.77
CA THR A 73 11.97 -26.37 -10.28
C THR A 73 12.63 -25.78 -11.52
N GLY A 74 11.93 -24.90 -12.24
CA GLY A 74 12.39 -24.29 -13.47
C GLY A 74 13.39 -23.16 -13.25
N SER A 75 14.32 -23.00 -14.19
CA SER A 75 15.34 -21.95 -14.18
C SER A 75 15.00 -20.73 -15.03
N SER A 76 13.77 -20.61 -15.55
CA SER A 76 13.38 -19.52 -16.44
C SER A 76 13.56 -18.17 -15.74
N PRO A 77 14.52 -17.33 -16.16
CA PRO A 77 14.73 -16.05 -15.52
C PRO A 77 13.56 -15.13 -15.86
N VAL A 78 12.96 -14.52 -14.84
CA VAL A 78 12.02 -13.41 -15.02
C VAL A 78 12.86 -12.12 -14.95
N PRO A 79 12.84 -11.27 -15.99
CA PRO A 79 13.53 -9.99 -15.90
C PRO A 79 12.90 -9.14 -14.79
N GLU A 80 13.74 -8.57 -13.92
CA GLU A 80 13.26 -7.67 -12.85
C GLU A 80 12.59 -6.42 -13.44
N TYR A 81 13.15 -5.92 -14.54
CA TYR A 81 12.72 -4.73 -15.25
C TYR A 81 12.90 -4.92 -16.76
N SER A 82 12.20 -4.09 -17.54
CA SER A 82 12.25 -4.09 -19.00
C SER A 82 12.18 -2.65 -19.52
N ASP A 83 12.91 -2.33 -20.59
CA ASP A 83 12.89 -0.99 -21.20
C ASP A 83 11.49 -0.61 -21.73
N THR A 84 10.72 -1.62 -22.13
CA THR A 84 9.33 -1.47 -22.57
C THR A 84 8.40 -2.30 -21.71
N LEU A 85 7.12 -1.91 -21.64
CA LEU A 85 6.10 -2.70 -20.98
C LEU A 85 5.96 -4.06 -21.66
N SER A 86 5.98 -5.14 -20.89
CA SER A 86 5.86 -6.52 -21.37
C SER A 86 5.07 -7.37 -20.38
N ILE A 87 4.43 -8.44 -20.84
CA ILE A 87 3.81 -9.43 -19.94
C ILE A 87 4.92 -10.19 -19.22
N ASN A 88 4.70 -10.52 -17.94
CA ASN A 88 5.60 -11.42 -17.23
C ASN A 88 5.68 -12.77 -17.96
N PRO A 89 6.89 -13.23 -18.39
CA PRO A 89 7.05 -14.43 -19.20
C PRO A 89 6.65 -15.72 -18.48
N THR A 90 6.44 -15.69 -17.16
CA THR A 90 5.97 -16.82 -16.35
C THR A 90 4.49 -16.73 -15.99
N LEU A 91 3.77 -15.75 -16.53
CA LEU A 91 2.33 -15.65 -16.29
C LEU A 91 1.59 -16.63 -17.17
N GLN A 92 0.75 -17.46 -16.54
CA GLN A 92 -0.18 -18.34 -17.22
C GLN A 92 -1.59 -18.16 -16.68
N LEU A 93 -2.56 -18.08 -17.60
CA LEU A 93 -3.99 -18.02 -17.33
C LEU A 93 -4.58 -19.44 -17.37
N PHE A 94 -5.39 -19.77 -16.37
CA PHE A 94 -6.08 -21.05 -16.23
C PHE A 94 -7.59 -20.82 -16.18
N GLU A 95 -8.34 -21.56 -16.99
CA GLU A 95 -9.80 -21.63 -16.90
C GLU A 95 -10.19 -22.78 -15.99
N ASN A 96 -10.86 -22.48 -14.89
CA ASN A 96 -11.28 -23.47 -13.89
C ASN A 96 -12.80 -23.52 -13.83
N SER A 97 -13.33 -24.69 -13.49
CA SER A 97 -14.77 -24.91 -13.22
C SER A 97 -15.14 -24.61 -11.76
N TRP A 98 -14.15 -24.31 -10.93
CA TRP A 98 -14.27 -24.00 -9.51
C TRP A 98 -13.60 -22.68 -9.17
N LYS A 99 -14.14 -21.98 -8.18
CA LYS A 99 -13.60 -20.73 -7.66
C LYS A 99 -12.72 -20.96 -6.43
N HIS A 100 -11.91 -19.96 -6.10
CA HIS A 100 -11.09 -19.87 -4.89
C HIS A 100 -9.94 -20.89 -4.84
N LEU A 101 -9.60 -21.52 -5.97
CA LEU A 101 -8.47 -22.44 -6.06
C LEU A 101 -7.12 -21.74 -5.87
N SER A 102 -7.01 -20.48 -6.27
CA SER A 102 -5.82 -19.66 -6.05
C SER A 102 -5.43 -19.53 -4.57
N CYS A 103 -6.41 -19.57 -3.66
CA CYS A 103 -6.20 -19.53 -2.21
C CYS A 103 -5.55 -20.82 -1.65
N GLN A 104 -5.56 -21.90 -2.44
CA GLN A 104 -4.84 -23.15 -2.11
C GLN A 104 -3.38 -23.10 -2.57
N ILE A 105 -3.04 -22.16 -3.46
CA ILE A 105 -1.70 -21.99 -4.03
C ILE A 105 -0.92 -20.91 -3.30
N ASP A 106 -1.50 -19.71 -3.18
CA ASP A 106 -0.85 -18.57 -2.54
C ASP A 106 -1.05 -18.64 -1.02
N ARG A 107 0.00 -19.09 -0.31
CA ARG A 107 -0.04 -19.29 1.14
C ARG A 107 -0.19 -18.00 1.94
N ASP A 108 0.09 -16.85 1.33
CA ASP A 108 -0.09 -15.54 1.97
C ASP A 108 -1.57 -15.09 1.94
N VAL A 109 -2.42 -15.74 1.14
CA VAL A 109 -3.84 -15.42 0.98
C VAL A 109 -4.71 -16.44 1.72
N ARG A 110 -5.33 -16.02 2.83
CA ARG A 110 -6.45 -16.79 3.41
C ARG A 110 -7.71 -16.51 2.61
N GLY A 111 -8.35 -17.56 2.12
CA GLY A 111 -9.58 -17.45 1.34
C GLY A 111 -10.64 -18.47 1.75
N PRO A 112 -11.87 -18.30 1.23
CA PRO A 112 -12.93 -19.29 1.37
C PRO A 112 -12.52 -20.65 0.77
N ALA A 113 -13.23 -21.71 1.20
CA ALA A 113 -13.06 -23.03 0.60
C ALA A 113 -13.48 -23.03 -0.88
N PRO A 114 -12.96 -23.95 -1.71
CA PRO A 114 -13.35 -24.08 -3.10
C PRO A 114 -14.87 -24.21 -3.27
N GLU A 115 -15.44 -23.47 -4.22
CA GLU A 115 -16.87 -23.50 -4.54
C GLU A 115 -17.11 -23.72 -6.03
N ASN A 116 -18.26 -24.32 -6.37
CA ASN A 116 -18.64 -24.54 -7.76
C ASN A 116 -18.86 -23.19 -8.48
N GLY A 117 -18.22 -23.02 -9.63
CA GLY A 117 -18.37 -21.83 -10.45
C GLY A 117 -17.12 -21.55 -11.27
N ALA A 118 -17.30 -21.08 -12.50
CA ALA A 118 -16.18 -20.78 -13.37
C ALA A 118 -15.36 -19.59 -12.83
N GLU A 119 -14.04 -19.73 -12.82
CA GLU A 119 -13.08 -18.68 -12.46
C GLU A 119 -11.82 -18.78 -13.31
N GLN A 120 -11.39 -17.64 -13.83
CA GLN A 120 -10.09 -17.51 -14.47
C GLN A 120 -9.05 -17.14 -13.42
N VAL A 121 -7.98 -17.93 -13.34
CA VAL A 121 -6.89 -17.73 -12.37
C VAL A 121 -5.59 -17.50 -13.14
N ILE A 122 -4.83 -16.49 -12.72
CA ILE A 122 -3.46 -16.28 -13.19
C ILE A 122 -2.48 -16.82 -12.14
N VAL A 123 -1.41 -17.46 -12.61
CA VAL A 123 -0.27 -17.92 -11.80
C VAL A 123 1.02 -17.42 -12.42
N TRP A 124 1.92 -16.84 -11.62
CA TRP A 124 3.18 -16.29 -12.10
C TRP A 124 4.26 -16.25 -11.01
N ARG A 125 5.53 -16.11 -11.41
CA ARG A 125 6.63 -15.79 -10.51
C ARG A 125 6.85 -14.29 -10.50
N HIS A 126 6.74 -13.66 -9.33
CA HIS A 126 6.98 -12.23 -9.18
C HIS A 126 8.44 -11.89 -9.52
N PRO A 127 8.69 -10.88 -10.39
CA PRO A 127 10.03 -10.57 -10.91
C PRO A 127 11.02 -10.16 -9.81
N ILE A 128 10.57 -9.35 -8.85
CA ILE A 128 11.44 -8.81 -7.78
C ILE A 128 11.57 -9.74 -6.57
N SER A 129 10.46 -10.20 -5.99
CA SER A 129 10.48 -11.06 -4.80
C SER A 129 10.76 -12.54 -5.08
N GLY A 130 10.61 -12.98 -6.33
CA GLY A 130 10.76 -14.39 -6.73
C GLY A 130 9.64 -15.31 -6.23
N ARG A 131 8.68 -14.81 -5.44
CA ARG A 131 7.53 -15.56 -4.92
C ARG A 131 6.61 -15.96 -6.06
N ILE A 132 6.02 -17.15 -5.97
CA ILE A 132 4.98 -17.59 -6.89
C ILE A 132 3.65 -17.09 -6.33
N LYS A 133 2.92 -16.33 -7.15
CA LYS A 133 1.62 -15.74 -6.80
C LYS A 133 0.52 -16.39 -7.64
N ALA A 134 -0.67 -16.43 -7.07
CA ALA A 134 -1.87 -16.85 -7.79
C ALA A 134 -3.06 -16.01 -7.34
N LYS A 135 -3.88 -15.53 -8.29
CA LYS A 135 -5.13 -14.84 -7.96
C LYS A 135 -6.19 -15.00 -9.05
N PRO A 136 -7.48 -14.82 -8.73
CA PRO A 136 -8.51 -14.61 -9.74
C PRO A 136 -8.14 -13.39 -10.59
N VAL A 137 -8.27 -13.50 -11.92
CA VAL A 137 -7.97 -12.38 -12.81
C VAL A 137 -9.10 -11.36 -12.79
N SER A 138 -8.75 -10.08 -12.72
CA SER A 138 -9.71 -8.96 -12.79
C SER A 138 -9.54 -8.15 -14.09
N GLU A 139 -10.51 -7.30 -14.42
CA GLU A 139 -10.39 -6.35 -15.54
C GLU A 139 -9.18 -5.41 -15.38
N ASP A 140 -8.90 -5.00 -14.13
CA ASP A 140 -7.74 -4.18 -13.78
C ASP A 140 -6.40 -4.89 -14.01
N ASP A 141 -6.38 -6.22 -14.06
CA ASP A 141 -5.19 -7.02 -14.41
C ASP A 141 -5.09 -7.24 -15.92
N LEU A 142 -6.22 -7.51 -16.58
CA LEU A 142 -6.27 -7.76 -18.02
C LEU A 142 -5.90 -6.52 -18.84
N LEU A 143 -6.25 -5.33 -18.37
CA LEU A 143 -5.98 -4.10 -19.10
C LEU A 143 -4.47 -3.84 -19.29
N PRO A 144 -3.63 -3.82 -18.23
CA PRO A 144 -2.18 -3.73 -18.38
C PRO A 144 -1.57 -4.86 -19.23
N MET A 145 -2.12 -6.08 -19.14
CA MET A 145 -1.66 -7.20 -19.99
C MET A 145 -1.93 -6.91 -21.48
N LYS A 146 -3.12 -6.41 -21.82
CA LYS A 146 -3.45 -6.00 -23.19
C LYS A 146 -2.55 -4.85 -23.65
N MET A 147 -2.33 -3.85 -22.80
CA MET A 147 -1.40 -2.75 -23.09
C MET A 147 0.00 -3.25 -23.44
N ALA A 148 0.51 -4.21 -22.67
CA ALA A 148 1.81 -4.82 -22.88
C ALA A 148 1.89 -5.61 -24.19
N LEU A 149 0.84 -6.35 -24.56
CA LEU A 149 0.79 -7.14 -25.80
C LEU A 149 0.70 -6.30 -27.07
N GLU A 150 -0.06 -5.21 -27.00
CA GLU A 150 -0.39 -4.38 -28.17
C GLU A 150 0.46 -3.10 -28.25
N GLY A 151 1.31 -2.84 -27.25
CA GLY A 151 2.14 -1.64 -27.19
C GLY A 151 1.33 -0.35 -27.03
N LEU A 152 0.24 -0.40 -26.25
CA LEU A 152 -0.66 0.73 -26.05
C LEU A 152 -0.14 1.67 -24.96
N SER A 153 -0.20 2.98 -25.22
CA SER A 153 0.04 3.99 -24.20
C SER A 153 -1.19 4.24 -23.33
N VAL A 154 -0.98 4.77 -22.14
CA VAL A 154 -2.03 5.18 -21.21
C VAL A 154 -3.01 6.15 -21.87
N GLU A 155 -2.52 7.13 -22.60
CA GLU A 155 -3.34 8.15 -23.28
C GLU A 155 -4.17 7.54 -24.40
N ALA A 156 -3.63 6.56 -25.12
CA ALA A 156 -4.35 5.86 -26.17
C ALA A 156 -5.54 5.07 -25.59
N VAL A 157 -5.28 4.30 -24.53
CA VAL A 157 -6.30 3.51 -23.80
C VAL A 157 -7.37 4.42 -23.19
N ALA A 158 -6.95 5.50 -22.51
CA ALA A 158 -7.86 6.45 -21.89
C ALA A 158 -8.82 7.08 -22.92
N ARG A 159 -8.28 7.50 -24.07
CA ARG A 159 -9.07 8.09 -25.16
C ARG A 159 -10.04 7.09 -25.80
N GLU A 160 -9.60 5.85 -26.03
CA GLU A 160 -10.45 4.81 -26.63
C GLU A 160 -11.55 4.33 -25.69
N GLY A 161 -11.22 4.12 -24.42
CA GLY A 161 -12.16 3.68 -23.39
C GLY A 161 -13.08 4.78 -22.87
N GLY A 162 -12.80 6.06 -23.16
CA GLY A 162 -13.54 7.19 -22.59
C GLY A 162 -13.39 7.30 -21.08
N VAL A 163 -12.21 6.95 -20.55
CA VAL A 163 -11.88 6.94 -19.12
C VAL A 163 -10.68 7.85 -18.82
N HIS A 164 -10.51 8.25 -17.57
CA HIS A 164 -9.38 9.11 -17.18
C HIS A 164 -8.05 8.35 -17.20
N ALA A 165 -7.00 8.99 -17.69
CA ALA A 165 -5.64 8.45 -17.73
C ALA A 165 -5.16 7.97 -16.35
N ALA A 166 -5.46 8.71 -15.28
CA ALA A 166 -5.10 8.34 -13.92
C ALA A 166 -5.68 6.98 -13.46
N SER A 167 -6.86 6.58 -13.97
CA SER A 167 -7.43 5.27 -13.68
C SER A 167 -6.63 4.15 -14.34
N ILE A 168 -6.19 4.37 -15.59
CA ILE A 168 -5.35 3.42 -16.33
C ILE A 168 -3.96 3.33 -15.70
N GLU A 169 -3.35 4.45 -15.34
CA GLU A 169 -2.08 4.49 -14.61
C GLU A 169 -2.16 3.73 -13.29
N SER A 170 -3.25 3.92 -12.53
CA SER A 170 -3.43 3.21 -11.26
C SER A 170 -3.51 1.69 -11.45
N ALA A 171 -4.17 1.22 -12.51
CA ALA A 171 -4.21 -0.21 -12.85
C ALA A 171 -2.83 -0.72 -13.31
N LEU A 172 -2.12 0.05 -14.14
CA LEU A 172 -0.77 -0.27 -14.62
C LEU A 172 0.24 -0.39 -13.47
N ILE A 173 0.25 0.57 -12.55
CA ILE A 173 1.12 0.55 -11.37
C ILE A 173 0.82 -0.66 -10.50
N ARG A 174 -0.46 -0.97 -10.24
CA ARG A 174 -0.85 -2.18 -9.50
C ARG A 174 -0.32 -3.44 -10.18
N ALA A 175 -0.46 -3.56 -11.50
CA ALA A 175 0.01 -4.72 -12.24
C ALA A 175 1.55 -4.83 -12.28
N LEU A 176 2.27 -3.69 -12.30
CA LEU A 176 3.73 -3.64 -12.17
C LEU A 176 4.20 -4.04 -10.76
N ASP A 177 3.53 -3.54 -9.71
CA ASP A 177 3.82 -3.87 -8.31
C ASP A 177 3.46 -5.31 -7.98
N ASP A 178 2.42 -5.87 -8.61
CA ASP A 178 2.07 -7.29 -8.50
C ASP A 178 2.97 -8.20 -9.35
N GLY A 179 3.72 -7.63 -10.30
CA GLY A 179 4.58 -8.37 -11.21
C GLY A 179 3.85 -9.13 -12.32
N ILE A 180 2.61 -8.76 -12.64
CA ILE A 180 1.82 -9.30 -13.76
C ILE A 180 2.43 -8.84 -15.09
N VAL A 181 2.85 -7.58 -15.13
CA VAL A 181 3.60 -6.97 -16.23
C VAL A 181 4.96 -6.54 -15.71
N VAL A 182 5.94 -6.49 -16.61
CA VAL A 182 7.29 -6.01 -16.36
C VAL A 182 7.52 -4.76 -17.19
N GLY A 183 8.01 -3.71 -16.56
CA GLY A 183 8.27 -2.42 -17.20
C GLY A 183 9.53 -1.75 -16.66
N PRO A 184 9.73 -0.47 -16.99
CA PRO A 184 10.95 0.25 -16.65
C PRO A 184 11.24 0.24 -15.15
N GLU A 185 12.53 0.26 -14.84
CA GLU A 185 13.00 0.35 -13.46
C GLU A 185 12.69 1.74 -12.89
N PRO A 186 12.01 1.82 -11.73
CA PRO A 186 11.84 3.08 -11.02
C PRO A 186 13.20 3.56 -10.47
N LEU A 187 13.53 4.83 -10.71
CA LEU A 187 14.82 5.42 -10.32
C LEU A 187 14.79 6.06 -8.92
N ILE A 188 13.64 6.07 -8.25
CA ILE A 188 13.52 6.45 -6.85
C ILE A 188 13.80 5.23 -5.98
N LYS A 189 15.05 5.11 -5.55
CA LYS A 189 15.56 3.95 -4.80
C LYS A 189 16.07 4.31 -3.41
N ARG A 190 15.94 3.38 -2.47
CA ARG A 190 16.59 3.45 -1.16
C ARG A 190 18.09 3.28 -1.34
N HIS A 191 18.86 3.99 -0.53
CA HIS A 191 20.33 3.90 -0.54
C HIS A 191 20.85 2.66 0.19
N TYR A 192 19.96 1.84 0.75
CA TYR A 192 20.29 0.59 1.42
C TYR A 192 20.63 -0.48 0.38
N ASN A 193 21.68 -1.25 0.61
CA ASN A 193 21.94 -2.43 -0.21
C ASN A 193 20.92 -3.53 0.17
N PRO A 194 20.06 -4.00 -0.76
CA PRO A 194 19.08 -5.04 -0.44
C PRO A 194 19.72 -6.34 0.08
N GLY A 195 20.95 -6.65 -0.33
CA GLY A 195 21.68 -7.85 0.13
C GLY A 195 21.97 -7.87 1.64
N ASP A 196 21.90 -6.71 2.31
CA ASP A 196 22.11 -6.62 3.76
C ASP A 196 20.85 -7.01 4.56
N TYR A 197 19.70 -7.21 3.89
CA TYR A 197 18.38 -7.40 4.52
C TYR A 197 17.67 -8.65 4.00
N GLN A 198 18.04 -9.83 4.53
CA GLN A 198 17.57 -11.13 4.03
C GLN A 198 16.05 -11.34 4.14
N ASP A 199 15.40 -10.79 5.18
CA ASP A 199 13.99 -11.01 5.46
C ASP A 199 13.07 -9.91 4.87
N ILE A 200 13.63 -8.98 4.09
CA ILE A 200 12.88 -7.85 3.53
C ILE A 200 12.65 -8.05 2.04
N ASP A 201 11.38 -7.93 1.63
CA ASP A 201 11.03 -7.98 0.23
C ASP A 201 11.72 -6.85 -0.56
N ARG A 202 12.38 -7.20 -1.67
CA ARG A 202 13.12 -6.26 -2.52
C ARG A 202 12.22 -5.19 -3.14
N SER A 203 10.90 -5.44 -3.21
CA SER A 203 9.92 -4.43 -3.64
C SER A 203 9.90 -3.19 -2.75
N PHE A 204 10.33 -3.27 -1.48
CA PHE A 204 10.37 -2.11 -0.58
C PHE A 204 11.60 -1.19 -0.76
N PHE A 205 12.44 -1.44 -1.78
CA PHE A 205 13.66 -0.65 -2.01
C PHE A 205 13.51 0.36 -3.14
N ALA A 206 12.45 0.29 -3.95
CA ALA A 206 12.19 1.24 -5.00
C ALA A 206 10.69 1.57 -5.09
N ALA A 207 10.37 2.84 -5.33
CA ALA A 207 8.99 3.30 -5.38
C ALA A 207 8.58 3.69 -6.81
N ARG A 208 7.43 3.19 -7.26
CA ARG A 208 6.83 3.57 -8.55
C ARG A 208 5.97 4.83 -8.49
N ILE A 209 5.66 5.31 -7.29
CA ILE A 209 4.86 6.52 -7.07
C ILE A 209 5.72 7.55 -6.33
N PHE A 210 5.69 8.78 -6.81
CA PHE A 210 6.19 9.95 -6.10
C PHE A 210 5.04 10.89 -5.75
N ALA A 211 4.81 11.09 -4.45
CA ALA A 211 3.72 11.90 -3.94
C ALA A 211 4.19 13.32 -3.57
N LEU A 212 3.55 14.32 -4.17
CA LEU A 212 3.63 15.71 -3.73
C LEU A 212 2.47 15.99 -2.76
N GLN A 213 2.76 16.03 -1.47
CA GLN A 213 1.80 16.49 -0.47
C GLN A 213 1.79 18.02 -0.48
N TRP A 214 0.81 18.60 -1.16
CA TRP A 214 0.80 20.03 -1.46
C TRP A 214 -0.13 20.79 -0.51
N HIS A 215 0.47 21.53 0.41
CA HIS A 215 -0.18 22.51 1.25
C HIS A 215 -0.42 23.79 0.45
N ILE A 216 -1.43 23.79 -0.41
CA ILE A 216 -1.74 24.92 -1.31
C ILE A 216 -2.22 26.17 -0.58
N THR A 217 -2.70 26.03 0.67
CA THR A 217 -3.17 27.14 1.48
C THR A 217 -3.06 26.81 2.97
N GLN A 218 -2.99 27.84 3.82
CA GLN A 218 -3.18 27.70 5.27
C GLN A 218 -4.55 28.21 5.74
N ALA A 219 -5.40 28.69 4.83
CA ALA A 219 -6.78 29.00 5.15
C ALA A 219 -7.49 27.72 5.61
N CYS A 220 -8.13 27.75 6.77
CA CYS A 220 -8.89 26.63 7.32
C CYS A 220 -10.16 27.13 7.99
N ASP A 221 -11.25 26.39 7.84
CA ASP A 221 -12.54 26.62 8.48
C ASP A 221 -12.61 26.02 9.91
N LEU A 222 -11.52 25.40 10.38
CA LEU A 222 -11.39 24.84 11.72
C LEU A 222 -10.16 25.37 12.45
N HIS A 223 -10.19 25.28 13.77
CA HIS A 223 -9.08 25.66 14.65
C HIS A 223 -8.70 24.47 15.55
N CYS A 224 -8.28 23.36 14.94
CA CYS A 224 -8.02 22.11 15.65
C CYS A 224 -6.90 22.24 16.69
N ARG A 225 -7.09 21.65 17.89
CA ARG A 225 -6.12 21.70 19.00
C ARG A 225 -4.82 20.93 18.78
N HIS A 226 -4.77 20.06 17.77
CA HIS A 226 -3.57 19.30 17.39
C HIS A 226 -2.85 19.87 16.15
N CYS A 227 -3.36 20.98 15.61
CA CYS A 227 -2.90 21.53 14.35
C CYS A 227 -1.41 21.89 14.44
N TYR A 228 -0.60 21.27 13.59
CA TYR A 228 0.86 21.35 13.63
C TYR A 228 1.39 22.58 12.89
N ASP A 229 0.58 23.23 12.06
CA ASP A 229 0.97 24.38 11.26
C ASP A 229 -0.22 25.33 11.08
N ARG A 230 -0.09 26.55 11.61
CA ARG A 230 -1.02 27.67 11.45
C ARG A 230 -0.31 28.93 10.96
N ASN A 231 0.93 28.77 10.47
CA ASN A 231 1.69 29.91 10.01
C ASN A 231 1.04 30.53 8.79
N GLN A 232 1.27 31.82 8.57
CA GLN A 232 0.84 32.49 7.36
C GLN A 232 1.98 32.47 6.36
N TYR A 233 1.74 31.86 5.20
CA TYR A 233 2.66 31.84 4.09
C TYR A 233 2.16 32.79 3.00
N LYS A 234 3.11 33.39 2.27
CA LYS A 234 2.77 34.20 1.10
C LYS A 234 2.38 33.26 -0.03
N SER A 235 1.12 33.26 -0.43
CA SER A 235 0.63 32.45 -1.54
C SER A 235 1.38 32.74 -2.84
N LEU A 236 1.72 31.68 -3.56
CA LEU A 236 2.16 31.75 -4.94
C LEU A 236 1.03 32.24 -5.86
N SER A 237 1.40 32.83 -6.99
CA SER A 237 0.45 33.12 -8.06
C SER A 237 0.11 31.86 -8.84
N LEU A 238 -1.10 31.82 -9.41
CA LEU A 238 -1.56 30.67 -10.19
C LEU A 238 -0.57 30.21 -11.30
N PRO A 239 0.09 31.09 -12.07
CA PRO A 239 1.11 30.65 -13.02
C PRO A 239 2.29 29.92 -12.37
N GLN A 240 2.71 30.33 -11.17
CA GLN A 240 3.77 29.66 -10.42
C GLN A 240 3.30 28.30 -9.91
N GLU A 241 2.06 28.21 -9.43
CA GLU A 241 1.44 26.95 -9.02
C GLU A 241 1.34 25.94 -10.18
N ILE A 242 0.95 26.40 -11.38
CA ILE A 242 0.92 25.56 -12.58
C ILE A 242 2.33 25.09 -12.96
N ALA A 243 3.33 25.97 -12.87
CA ALA A 243 4.72 25.61 -13.16
C ALA A 243 5.29 24.54 -12.22
N ILE A 244 4.81 24.46 -10.97
CA ILE A 244 5.14 23.38 -10.04
C ILE A 244 4.63 22.03 -10.56
N LEU A 245 3.42 21.97 -11.11
CA LEU A 245 2.87 20.75 -11.69
C LEU A 245 3.65 20.30 -12.93
N ASP A 246 4.14 21.25 -13.73
CA ASP A 246 5.05 20.95 -14.85
C ASP A 246 6.37 20.36 -14.37
N ASP A 247 6.91 20.89 -13.28
CA ASP A 247 8.15 20.40 -12.70
C ASP A 247 8.01 19.01 -12.07
N LEU A 248 6.88 18.74 -11.41
CA LEU A 248 6.52 17.41 -10.95
C LEU A 248 6.43 16.41 -12.11
N ALA A 249 5.80 16.80 -13.23
CA ALA A 249 5.67 15.93 -14.40
C ALA A 249 7.04 15.58 -15.00
N ARG A 250 7.93 16.57 -15.15
CA ARG A 250 9.31 16.36 -15.60
C ARG A 250 10.09 15.45 -14.65
N PHE A 251 9.96 15.67 -13.34
CA PHE A 251 10.60 14.83 -12.33
C PHE A 251 10.13 13.38 -12.45
N CYS A 252 8.83 13.15 -12.52
CA CYS A 252 8.25 11.81 -12.60
C CYS A 252 8.72 11.07 -13.86
N SER A 253 8.66 11.73 -15.02
CA SER A 253 9.15 11.19 -16.29
C SER A 253 10.64 10.86 -16.25
N ALA A 254 11.48 11.75 -15.71
CA ALA A 254 12.93 11.53 -15.62
C ALA A 254 13.33 10.39 -14.67
N HIS A 255 12.44 9.97 -13.76
CA HIS A 255 12.70 8.92 -12.79
C HIS A 255 11.90 7.63 -13.02
N ASN A 256 11.16 7.51 -14.12
CA ASN A 256 10.27 6.37 -14.41
C ASN A 256 9.29 6.07 -13.27
N VAL A 257 8.67 7.12 -12.72
CA VAL A 257 7.67 7.01 -11.65
C VAL A 257 6.41 7.76 -12.04
N HIS A 258 5.30 7.41 -11.38
CA HIS A 258 4.03 8.09 -11.49
C HIS A 258 3.88 9.19 -10.44
N GLY A 259 3.30 10.33 -10.84
CA GLY A 259 3.06 11.45 -9.95
C GLY A 259 1.72 11.35 -9.23
N GLN A 260 1.72 11.57 -7.91
CA GLN A 260 0.51 11.76 -7.12
C GLN A 260 0.50 13.17 -6.52
N VAL A 261 -0.60 13.89 -6.65
CA VAL A 261 -0.82 15.18 -5.96
C VAL A 261 -1.84 14.98 -4.85
N THR A 262 -1.40 15.16 -3.62
CA THR A 262 -2.28 15.14 -2.45
C THR A 262 -2.51 16.56 -1.98
N PHE A 263 -3.66 17.15 -2.33
CA PHE A 263 -4.02 18.51 -1.92
C PHE A 263 -4.39 18.54 -0.44
N THR A 264 -3.74 19.44 0.30
CA THR A 264 -3.97 19.65 1.74
C THR A 264 -3.53 21.06 2.15
N GLY A 265 -3.15 21.25 3.42
CA GLY A 265 -2.79 22.53 4.01
C GLY A 265 -3.60 22.78 5.28
N GLY A 266 -4.27 23.93 5.31
CA GLY A 266 -5.46 24.12 6.12
C GLY A 266 -6.62 23.28 5.57
N ASN A 267 -7.54 23.91 4.86
CA ASN A 267 -8.54 23.23 4.05
C ASN A 267 -8.29 23.59 2.57
N PRO A 268 -7.83 22.65 1.72
CA PRO A 268 -7.45 22.94 0.34
C PRO A 268 -8.60 23.52 -0.49
N LEU A 269 -9.85 23.17 -0.15
CA LEU A 269 -11.05 23.65 -0.84
C LEU A 269 -11.30 25.15 -0.67
N LEU A 270 -10.59 25.81 0.28
CA LEU A 270 -10.66 27.26 0.47
C LEU A 270 -9.66 28.03 -0.39
N HIS A 271 -8.80 27.34 -1.16
CA HIS A 271 -7.89 28.01 -2.07
C HIS A 271 -8.67 28.61 -3.27
N PRO A 272 -8.48 29.89 -3.61
CA PRO A 272 -9.30 30.57 -4.62
C PRO A 272 -9.20 29.94 -6.02
N ASN A 273 -8.08 29.27 -6.32
CA ASN A 273 -7.86 28.57 -7.59
C ASN A 273 -7.93 27.04 -7.47
N PHE A 274 -8.50 26.49 -6.40
CA PHE A 274 -8.48 25.05 -6.13
C PHE A 274 -8.95 24.20 -7.32
N GLU A 275 -10.14 24.48 -7.85
CA GLU A 275 -10.70 23.70 -8.97
C GLU A 275 -9.83 23.78 -10.23
N LYS A 276 -9.19 24.93 -10.47
CA LYS A 276 -8.26 25.07 -11.60
C LYS A 276 -6.99 24.26 -11.39
N LEU A 277 -6.40 24.27 -10.19
CA LEU A 277 -5.24 23.43 -9.88
C LEU A 277 -5.58 21.94 -9.93
N TYR A 278 -6.80 21.57 -9.53
CA TYR A 278 -7.29 20.20 -9.65
C TYR A 278 -7.33 19.75 -11.11
N LEU A 279 -7.91 20.57 -12.00
CA LEU A 279 -7.96 20.30 -13.43
C LEU A 279 -6.55 20.22 -14.04
N GLU A 280 -5.66 21.16 -13.71
CA GLU A 280 -4.28 21.16 -14.21
C GLU A 280 -3.49 19.92 -13.77
N ALA A 281 -3.74 19.41 -12.56
CA ALA A 281 -3.14 18.16 -12.09
C ALA A 281 -3.73 16.95 -12.85
N ALA A 282 -5.03 16.95 -13.11
CA ALA A 282 -5.73 15.88 -13.83
C ALA A 282 -5.29 15.81 -15.30
N ASP A 283 -5.16 16.95 -15.98
CA ASP A 283 -4.73 17.04 -17.38
C ASP A 283 -3.30 16.51 -17.59
N ARG A 284 -2.47 16.53 -16.54
CA ARG A 284 -1.12 15.94 -16.53
C ARG A 284 -1.12 14.44 -16.16
N GLY A 285 -2.29 13.85 -15.94
CA GLY A 285 -2.46 12.45 -15.61
C GLY A 285 -2.15 12.08 -14.16
N PHE A 286 -1.93 13.05 -13.27
CA PHE A 286 -1.57 12.73 -11.89
C PHE A 286 -2.72 12.04 -11.15
N THR A 287 -2.37 11.10 -10.27
CA THR A 287 -3.31 10.60 -9.28
C THR A 287 -3.61 11.70 -8.27
N ILE A 288 -4.88 12.03 -8.06
CA ILE A 288 -5.27 13.14 -7.16
C ILE A 288 -5.95 12.59 -5.90
N ALA A 289 -5.53 13.11 -4.75
CA ALA A 289 -6.17 12.87 -3.46
C ALA A 289 -6.36 14.17 -2.68
N ILE A 290 -7.27 14.16 -1.72
CA ILE A 290 -7.54 15.32 -0.85
C ILE A 290 -7.44 14.90 0.61
N LEU A 291 -6.71 15.68 1.41
CA LEU A 291 -6.80 15.64 2.87
C LEU A 291 -7.46 16.95 3.33
N GLY A 292 -8.71 16.88 3.75
CA GLY A 292 -9.54 18.06 3.97
C GLY A 292 -10.67 17.87 4.98
N ASN A 293 -11.55 18.86 5.03
CA ASN A 293 -12.76 18.85 5.86
C ASN A 293 -14.00 18.52 5.01
N PRO A 294 -15.11 18.06 5.63
CA PRO A 294 -16.37 17.81 4.92
C PRO A 294 -16.79 18.94 3.98
N THR A 295 -17.27 18.58 2.79
CA THR A 295 -17.78 19.52 1.78
C THR A 295 -19.13 19.06 1.22
N THR A 296 -19.68 19.82 0.27
CA THR A 296 -20.98 19.53 -0.34
C THR A 296 -20.89 18.42 -1.39
N ARG A 297 -22.03 17.77 -1.66
CA ARG A 297 -22.18 16.80 -2.76
C ARG A 297 -21.77 17.40 -4.09
N GLU A 298 -22.28 18.60 -4.39
CA GLU A 298 -22.00 19.33 -5.62
C GLU A 298 -20.49 19.51 -5.83
N GLN A 299 -19.75 19.85 -4.77
CA GLN A 299 -18.30 20.00 -4.87
C GLN A 299 -17.62 18.68 -5.24
N ILE A 300 -17.99 17.56 -4.62
CA ILE A 300 -17.40 16.24 -4.94
C ILE A 300 -17.77 15.79 -6.34
N GLU A 301 -19.02 15.99 -6.77
CA GLU A 301 -19.48 15.66 -8.12
C GLU A 301 -18.75 16.49 -9.18
N ARG A 302 -18.52 17.79 -8.94
CA ARG A 302 -17.70 18.64 -9.81
C ARG A 302 -16.27 18.11 -9.96
N LEU A 303 -15.62 17.74 -8.85
CA LEU A 303 -14.25 17.22 -8.90
C LEU A 303 -14.19 15.87 -9.62
N ASN A 304 -15.11 14.96 -9.31
CA ASN A 304 -15.17 13.65 -9.95
C ASN A 304 -15.46 13.74 -11.46
N ALA A 305 -16.18 14.77 -11.90
CA ALA A 305 -16.40 15.02 -13.33
C ALA A 305 -15.13 15.49 -14.06
N MET A 306 -14.17 16.12 -13.35
CA MET A 306 -12.85 16.44 -13.91
C MET A 306 -11.92 15.23 -13.91
N GLN A 307 -11.87 14.52 -12.78
CA GLN A 307 -11.19 13.24 -12.59
C GLN A 307 -11.64 12.65 -11.24
N PRO A 308 -11.98 11.36 -11.15
CA PRO A 308 -12.25 10.72 -9.86
C PRO A 308 -11.08 10.83 -8.88
N LEU A 309 -11.40 11.10 -7.62
CA LEU A 309 -10.41 11.08 -6.54
C LEU A 309 -9.91 9.65 -6.29
N ALA A 310 -8.60 9.51 -6.10
CA ALA A 310 -8.01 8.27 -5.61
C ALA A 310 -8.48 7.98 -4.18
N PHE A 311 -8.53 9.02 -3.34
CA PHE A 311 -9.19 8.98 -2.04
C PHE A 311 -9.46 10.39 -1.50
N TYR A 312 -10.42 10.46 -0.57
CA TYR A 312 -10.66 11.63 0.28
C TYR A 312 -10.41 11.25 1.75
N GLN A 313 -9.44 11.90 2.39
CA GLN A 313 -9.15 11.69 3.80
C GLN A 313 -9.76 12.80 4.66
N VAL A 314 -10.54 12.39 5.67
CA VAL A 314 -11.06 13.22 6.76
C VAL A 314 -10.46 12.79 8.09
N SER A 315 -10.67 13.58 9.14
CA SER A 315 -10.12 13.29 10.46
C SER A 315 -11.21 13.17 11.52
N LEU A 316 -11.06 12.16 12.37
CA LEU A 316 -11.81 11.96 13.61
C LEU A 316 -10.81 11.67 14.73
N GLU A 317 -10.93 12.38 15.86
CA GLU A 317 -9.92 12.32 16.93
C GLU A 317 -10.33 11.43 18.12
N GLY A 318 -11.36 10.60 17.95
CA GLY A 318 -11.96 9.79 19.00
C GLY A 318 -13.48 9.75 18.84
N LEU A 319 -14.17 9.40 19.92
CA LEU A 319 -15.64 9.47 19.98
C LEU A 319 -16.10 10.93 20.03
N GLU A 320 -17.40 11.16 19.81
CA GLU A 320 -18.01 12.48 19.60
C GLU A 320 -17.48 13.57 20.55
N LYS A 321 -17.50 13.32 21.86
CA LYS A 321 -17.04 14.28 22.86
C LYS A 321 -15.57 14.68 22.70
N HIS A 322 -14.68 13.71 22.47
CA HIS A 322 -13.24 14.00 22.31
C HIS A 322 -12.97 14.67 20.97
N ASN A 323 -13.60 14.17 19.89
CA ASN A 323 -13.48 14.76 18.57
C ASN A 323 -13.87 16.24 18.59
N ASP A 324 -15.03 16.56 19.17
CA ASP A 324 -15.55 17.92 19.18
C ASP A 324 -14.75 18.86 20.11
N TYR A 325 -14.13 18.32 21.16
CA TYR A 325 -13.14 19.06 21.96
C TYR A 325 -11.93 19.50 21.13
N ILE A 326 -11.44 18.62 20.25
CA ILE A 326 -10.27 18.89 19.41
C ILE A 326 -10.60 19.72 18.18
N ARG A 327 -11.68 19.39 17.45
CA ARG A 327 -12.00 19.91 16.11
C ARG A 327 -13.15 20.91 16.08
N GLY A 328 -13.90 21.04 17.17
CA GLY A 328 -15.04 21.96 17.30
C GLY A 328 -16.39 21.25 17.40
N GLN A 329 -17.34 21.90 18.09
CA GLN A 329 -18.67 21.36 18.39
C GLN A 329 -19.43 20.91 17.12
N GLY A 330 -19.98 19.69 17.15
CA GLY A 330 -20.77 19.09 16.09
C GLY A 330 -19.97 18.56 14.90
N HIS A 331 -18.63 18.66 14.92
CA HIS A 331 -17.81 18.24 13.80
C HIS A 331 -17.81 16.72 13.59
N PHE A 332 -17.92 15.93 14.68
CA PHE A 332 -18.00 14.47 14.60
C PHE A 332 -19.16 14.03 13.69
N LYS A 333 -20.36 14.56 13.95
CA LYS A 333 -21.57 14.26 13.16
C LYS A 333 -21.46 14.72 11.72
N LYS A 334 -20.84 15.88 11.47
CA LYS A 334 -20.58 16.38 10.10
C LYS A 334 -19.68 15.43 9.32
N VAL A 335 -18.63 14.90 9.95
CA VAL A 335 -17.74 13.93 9.31
C VAL A 335 -18.47 12.62 9.02
N LEU A 336 -19.26 12.08 9.94
CA LEU A 336 -20.03 10.84 9.69
C LEU A 336 -21.01 11.00 8.52
N ALA A 337 -21.73 12.12 8.45
CA ALA A 337 -22.63 12.40 7.32
C ALA A 337 -21.87 12.53 5.99
N PHE A 338 -20.66 13.09 6.03
CA PHE A 338 -19.82 13.22 4.84
C PHE A 338 -19.23 11.88 4.38
N LEU A 339 -18.86 10.99 5.29
CA LEU A 339 -18.46 9.63 4.96
C LEU A 339 -19.59 8.86 4.25
N GLU A 340 -20.83 9.02 4.70
CA GLU A 340 -22.00 8.45 4.02
C GLU A 340 -22.17 9.00 2.60
N LEU A 341 -21.97 10.31 2.40
CA LEU A 341 -21.95 10.94 1.08
C LEU A 341 -20.83 10.41 0.18
N LEU A 342 -19.60 10.27 0.69
CA LEU A 342 -18.47 9.72 -0.08
C LEU A 342 -18.76 8.29 -0.54
N ARG A 343 -19.33 7.46 0.34
CA ARG A 343 -19.75 6.09 0.02
C ARG A 343 -20.81 6.06 -1.07
N GLU A 344 -21.83 6.92 -1.00
CA GLU A 344 -22.86 7.03 -2.04
C GLU A 344 -22.29 7.42 -3.41
N LEU A 345 -21.25 8.26 -3.41
CA LEU A 345 -20.53 8.68 -4.61
C LEU A 345 -19.39 7.73 -5.02
N ARG A 346 -19.21 6.61 -4.30
CA ARG A 346 -18.13 5.63 -4.52
C ARG A 346 -16.73 6.24 -4.49
N VAL A 347 -16.51 7.26 -3.66
CA VAL A 347 -15.19 7.84 -3.41
C VAL A 347 -14.55 7.09 -2.25
N PHE A 348 -13.35 6.54 -2.47
CA PHE A 348 -12.59 5.86 -1.42
C PHE A 348 -12.31 6.82 -0.27
N SER A 349 -12.88 6.51 0.89
CA SER A 349 -12.85 7.36 2.08
C SER A 349 -11.81 6.86 3.07
N MET A 350 -11.01 7.78 3.59
CA MET A 350 -10.05 7.49 4.65
C MET A 350 -10.36 8.33 5.88
N VAL A 351 -10.33 7.72 7.06
CA VAL A 351 -10.32 8.41 8.35
C VAL A 351 -8.93 8.31 8.94
N MET A 352 -8.36 9.45 9.34
CA MET A 352 -7.09 9.48 10.05
C MET A 352 -7.22 10.18 11.40
N LEU A 353 -6.84 9.47 12.47
CA LEU A 353 -6.82 9.97 13.84
C LEU A 353 -5.41 10.44 14.25
N THR A 354 -5.32 11.53 15.00
CA THR A 354 -4.09 11.93 15.68
C THR A 354 -4.06 11.31 17.08
N LEU A 355 -3.15 10.37 17.30
CA LEU A 355 -3.07 9.60 18.54
C LEU A 355 -2.45 10.44 19.66
N THR A 356 -3.20 10.60 20.74
CA THR A 356 -2.82 11.27 21.98
C THR A 356 -3.04 10.32 23.15
N ARG A 357 -2.48 10.65 24.31
CA ARG A 357 -2.77 9.91 25.56
C ARG A 357 -4.28 9.87 25.84
N ASP A 358 -4.98 10.96 25.56
CA ASP A 358 -6.36 11.19 25.99
C ASP A 358 -7.41 10.56 25.05
N ASN A 359 -6.99 9.97 23.91
CA ASN A 359 -7.87 9.25 22.98
C ASN A 359 -7.39 7.83 22.63
N MET A 360 -6.30 7.34 23.22
CA MET A 360 -5.76 6.02 22.91
C MET A 360 -6.77 4.89 23.13
N ASP A 361 -7.56 4.98 24.21
CA ASP A 361 -8.63 4.04 24.54
C ASP A 361 -9.86 4.14 23.63
N GLN A 362 -9.96 5.20 22.83
CA GLN A 362 -11.07 5.44 21.91
C GLN A 362 -10.79 4.98 20.47
N VAL A 363 -9.56 4.58 20.14
CA VAL A 363 -9.20 4.14 18.78
C VAL A 363 -10.01 2.92 18.35
N LEU A 364 -10.02 1.85 19.14
CA LEU A 364 -10.74 0.62 18.78
C LEU A 364 -12.28 0.80 18.85
N PRO A 365 -12.86 1.49 19.85
CA PRO A 365 -14.28 1.85 19.82
C PRO A 365 -14.68 2.69 18.59
N LEU A 366 -13.85 3.65 18.19
CA LEU A 366 -14.09 4.44 16.98
C LEU A 366 -14.01 3.56 15.73
N ALA A 367 -13.03 2.67 15.65
CA ALA A 367 -12.91 1.72 14.55
C ALA A 367 -14.16 0.85 14.40
N ALA A 368 -14.72 0.38 15.51
CA ALA A 368 -15.98 -0.39 15.50
C ALA A 368 -17.15 0.44 14.97
N ALA A 369 -17.23 1.73 15.32
CA ALA A 369 -18.25 2.64 14.79
C ALA A 369 -18.07 2.97 13.29
N LEU A 370 -16.86 2.85 12.77
CA LEU A 370 -16.50 3.17 11.39
C LEU A 370 -16.51 1.98 10.42
N ARG A 371 -16.62 0.75 10.92
CA ARG A 371 -16.48 -0.51 10.15
C ARG A 371 -17.18 -0.52 8.79
N ASP A 372 -18.42 -0.04 8.73
CA ASP A 372 -19.24 -0.03 7.50
C ASP A 372 -19.49 1.40 6.96
N LYS A 373 -18.68 2.35 7.42
CA LYS A 373 -18.81 3.79 7.12
C LYS A 373 -17.61 4.37 6.39
N THR A 374 -16.45 3.73 6.45
CA THR A 374 -15.25 4.18 5.74
C THR A 374 -14.46 3.00 5.20
N ASP A 375 -13.70 3.24 4.13
CA ASP A 375 -12.91 2.20 3.47
C ASP A 375 -11.59 1.95 4.23
N LEU A 376 -11.05 2.97 4.90
CA LEU A 376 -9.81 2.85 5.66
C LEU A 376 -9.78 3.79 6.86
N PHE A 377 -9.43 3.27 8.04
CA PHE A 377 -9.19 3.99 9.28
C PHE A 377 -7.77 3.72 9.76
N THR A 378 -6.98 4.79 9.93
CA THR A 378 -5.62 4.70 10.46
C THR A 378 -5.38 5.75 11.54
N PHE A 379 -4.29 5.60 12.29
CA PHE A 379 -3.81 6.64 13.19
C PHE A 379 -2.41 7.12 12.79
N ASN A 380 -2.10 8.36 13.17
CA ASN A 380 -0.75 8.90 13.18
C ASN A 380 -0.41 9.32 14.61
N ARG A 381 0.82 9.04 15.05
CA ARG A 381 1.32 9.55 16.32
C ARG A 381 1.38 11.09 16.31
N LEU A 382 0.95 11.72 17.41
CA LEU A 382 0.97 13.17 17.61
C LEU A 382 2.37 13.75 17.35
N SER A 383 2.40 14.92 16.72
CA SER A 383 3.61 15.76 16.65
C SER A 383 3.49 16.91 17.64
N LEU A 384 4.53 17.15 18.44
CA LEU A 384 4.58 18.22 19.44
C LEU A 384 5.11 19.52 18.82
N VAL A 385 4.48 19.95 17.72
CA VAL A 385 4.74 21.22 17.04
C VAL A 385 3.42 21.95 16.82
N GLY A 386 3.46 23.27 16.63
CA GLY A 386 2.26 24.09 16.53
C GLY A 386 1.36 23.94 17.77
N GLU A 387 0.05 23.84 17.56
CA GLU A 387 -0.93 23.59 18.63
C GLU A 387 -0.78 22.20 19.24
N GLY A 388 -0.27 21.22 18.47
CA GLY A 388 -0.04 19.85 18.95
C GLY A 388 0.90 19.77 20.14
N ALA A 389 1.78 20.77 20.32
CA ALA A 389 2.64 20.89 21.50
C ALA A 389 1.87 21.07 22.82
N ASN A 390 0.60 21.48 22.77
CA ASN A 390 -0.27 21.64 23.94
C ASN A 390 -1.00 20.35 24.34
N LEU A 391 -0.78 19.25 23.60
CA LEU A 391 -1.38 17.94 23.86
C LEU A 391 -0.33 16.96 24.39
N VAL A 392 -0.79 15.82 24.90
CA VAL A 392 0.10 14.81 25.50
C VAL A 392 0.16 13.57 24.63
N THR A 393 1.39 13.12 24.36
CA THR A 393 1.67 11.88 23.65
C THR A 393 1.43 10.66 24.54
N VAL A 394 1.20 9.50 23.93
CA VAL A 394 1.04 8.22 24.63
C VAL A 394 2.35 7.86 25.35
N GLU A 395 2.29 7.24 26.52
CA GLU A 395 3.50 6.76 27.19
C GLU A 395 4.15 5.60 26.40
N ALA A 396 5.47 5.67 26.18
CA ALA A 396 6.18 4.73 25.31
C ALA A 396 6.02 3.27 25.77
N GLU A 397 5.91 3.03 27.07
CA GLU A 397 5.74 1.71 27.68
C GLU A 397 4.37 1.09 27.37
N LYS A 398 3.34 1.91 27.12
CA LYS A 398 1.98 1.42 26.79
C LYS A 398 1.81 1.15 25.30
N PHE A 399 2.65 1.75 24.46
CA PHE A 399 2.47 1.71 23.02
C PHE A 399 2.59 0.29 22.40
N PRO A 400 3.51 -0.60 22.83
CA PRO A 400 3.55 -1.97 22.31
C PRO A 400 2.24 -2.74 22.55
N GLY A 401 1.65 -2.60 23.74
CA GLY A 401 0.36 -3.23 24.06
C GLY A 401 -0.79 -2.66 23.24
N PHE A 402 -0.79 -1.35 22.99
CA PHE A 402 -1.73 -0.72 22.07
C PHE A 402 -1.60 -1.26 20.64
N LEU A 403 -0.37 -1.38 20.11
CA LEU A 403 -0.13 -1.92 18.77
C LEU A 403 -0.57 -3.38 18.64
N GLN A 404 -0.36 -4.19 19.68
CA GLN A 404 -0.84 -5.58 19.70
C GLN A 404 -2.36 -5.62 19.61
N ALA A 405 -3.07 -4.87 20.47
CA ALA A 405 -4.52 -4.81 20.44
C ALA A 405 -5.06 -4.25 19.10
N TYR A 406 -4.33 -3.31 18.47
CA TYR A 406 -4.66 -2.77 17.16
C TYR A 406 -4.55 -3.82 16.04
N ASP A 407 -3.45 -4.58 16.02
CA ASP A 407 -3.24 -5.67 15.05
C ASP A 407 -4.28 -6.78 15.20
N GLU A 408 -4.57 -7.22 16.43
CA GLU A 408 -5.63 -8.20 16.72
C GLU A 408 -7.01 -7.70 16.26
N ALA A 409 -7.33 -6.42 16.52
CA ALA A 409 -8.59 -5.82 16.09
C ALA A 409 -8.68 -5.66 14.57
N ALA A 410 -7.57 -5.42 13.87
CA ALA A 410 -7.54 -5.27 12.42
C ALA A 410 -7.92 -6.57 11.69
N VAL A 411 -7.64 -7.73 12.28
CA VAL A 411 -8.10 -9.03 11.75
C VAL A 411 -9.63 -9.12 11.73
N LEU A 412 -10.31 -8.54 12.73
CA LEU A 412 -11.76 -8.59 12.90
C LEU A 412 -12.49 -7.38 12.32
N ASN A 413 -11.75 -6.32 11.95
CA ASN A 413 -12.30 -5.08 11.45
C ASN A 413 -11.51 -4.60 10.23
N PRO A 414 -11.96 -4.94 9.01
CA PRO A 414 -11.18 -4.70 7.80
C PRO A 414 -10.97 -3.22 7.48
N CYS A 415 -11.74 -2.30 8.08
CA CYS A 415 -11.47 -0.87 7.92
C CYS A 415 -10.18 -0.44 8.64
N LEU A 416 -9.66 -1.19 9.63
CA LEU A 416 -8.42 -0.80 10.32
C LEU A 416 -7.20 -1.05 9.43
N GLY A 417 -6.56 0.04 9.01
CA GLY A 417 -5.36 -0.01 8.19
C GLY A 417 -4.10 -0.25 9.01
N ILE A 418 -3.25 -1.17 8.55
CA ILE A 418 -1.91 -1.42 9.09
C ILE A 418 -0.93 -0.41 8.46
N LYS A 419 -0.45 0.55 9.27
CA LYS A 419 0.31 1.71 8.76
C LYS A 419 1.53 2.10 9.60
N ASP A 420 1.45 2.14 10.93
CA ASP A 420 2.58 2.65 11.73
C ASP A 420 3.81 1.74 11.61
N ASN A 421 4.97 2.34 11.30
CA ASN A 421 6.26 1.65 11.13
C ASN A 421 6.59 0.66 12.26
N LEU A 422 6.17 0.95 13.49
CA LEU A 422 6.49 0.13 14.66
C LEU A 422 5.68 -1.16 14.76
N LEU A 423 4.58 -1.32 14.00
CA LEU A 423 3.87 -2.61 13.87
C LEU A 423 4.78 -3.70 13.27
N ASN A 424 5.72 -3.33 12.39
CA ASN A 424 6.70 -4.27 11.84
C ASN A 424 7.61 -4.89 12.92
N ILE A 425 7.77 -4.25 14.09
CA ILE A 425 8.51 -4.87 15.20
C ILE A 425 7.72 -6.06 15.76
N LEU A 426 6.40 -5.97 15.87
CA LEU A 426 5.55 -7.09 16.29
C LEU A 426 5.63 -8.22 15.26
N TYR A 427 5.48 -7.89 13.98
CA TYR A 427 5.49 -8.89 12.91
C TYR A 427 6.84 -9.60 12.82
N HIS A 428 7.94 -8.86 12.93
CA HIS A 428 9.29 -9.42 12.98
C HIS A 428 9.48 -10.40 14.14
N LYS A 429 9.07 -10.00 15.36
CA LYS A 429 9.16 -10.87 16.55
C LYS A 429 8.28 -12.13 16.43
N GLN A 430 7.15 -12.02 15.73
CA GLN A 430 6.24 -13.14 15.44
C GLN A 430 6.61 -13.93 14.17
N LYS A 431 7.69 -13.57 13.48
CA LYS A 431 8.11 -14.15 12.18
C LYS A 431 7.01 -14.11 11.10
N ARG A 432 6.22 -13.04 11.09
CA ARG A 432 5.22 -12.74 10.06
C ARG A 432 5.84 -11.93 8.92
N SER A 433 5.26 -12.04 7.74
CA SER A 433 5.58 -11.17 6.59
C SER A 433 5.44 -9.71 6.98
N LEU A 434 6.50 -8.92 6.77
CA LEU A 434 6.50 -7.49 7.06
C LEU A 434 5.74 -6.73 5.97
N PHE A 435 5.24 -5.55 6.30
CA PHE A 435 4.53 -4.67 5.37
C PHE A 435 5.31 -3.37 5.16
N GLY A 436 4.92 -2.58 4.16
CA GLY A 436 5.61 -1.36 3.77
C GLY A 436 5.61 -0.20 4.79
N GLY A 437 5.06 -0.30 5.99
CA GLY A 437 5.06 0.82 6.94
C GLY A 437 4.24 2.04 6.47
N CYS A 438 4.62 3.23 6.95
CA CYS A 438 3.79 4.45 6.93
C CYS A 438 3.47 4.96 5.53
N THR A 439 4.38 4.80 4.57
CA THR A 439 4.24 5.30 3.19
C THR A 439 4.42 4.20 2.15
N GLY A 440 4.28 2.93 2.55
CA GLY A 440 4.61 1.77 1.72
C GLY A 440 6.11 1.42 1.71
N PHE A 441 6.98 2.27 2.26
CA PHE A 441 8.43 2.07 2.31
C PHE A 441 9.07 2.49 3.66
N GLY A 442 8.40 2.27 4.79
CA GLY A 442 8.76 2.82 6.09
C GLY A 442 8.51 4.33 6.15
N CYS A 443 9.50 5.11 6.55
CA CYS A 443 9.46 6.58 6.48
C CYS A 443 9.72 7.07 5.04
N GLY A 444 8.72 7.60 4.36
CA GLY A 444 8.85 8.12 2.99
C GLY A 444 9.46 9.52 2.85
N ALA A 445 9.86 10.16 3.95
CA ALA A 445 10.32 11.55 3.94
C ALA A 445 11.51 11.75 3.00
N ALA A 446 11.36 12.66 2.03
CA ALA A 446 12.32 12.92 0.96
C ALA A 446 12.65 11.69 0.07
N PHE A 447 11.84 10.63 0.11
CA PHE A 447 12.01 9.42 -0.71
C PHE A 447 10.90 9.29 -1.75
N ASN A 448 9.76 8.72 -1.36
CA ASN A 448 8.62 8.57 -2.26
C ASN A 448 7.58 9.67 -2.04
N PHE A 449 7.84 10.62 -1.13
CA PHE A 449 7.07 11.84 -1.02
C PHE A 449 7.89 13.02 -0.49
N ILE A 450 7.41 14.22 -0.79
CA ILE A 450 7.81 15.49 -0.16
C ILE A 450 6.57 16.32 0.16
N THR A 451 6.74 17.33 1.01
CA THR A 451 5.72 18.34 1.27
C THR A 451 6.12 19.66 0.61
N LEU A 452 5.17 20.28 -0.08
CA LEU A 452 5.31 21.65 -0.61
C LEU A 452 4.33 22.59 0.09
N LEU A 453 4.81 23.73 0.56
CA LEU A 453 4.02 24.78 1.21
C LEU A 453 3.57 25.86 0.23
N ALA A 454 2.61 26.69 0.67
CA ALA A 454 1.95 27.70 -0.16
C ALA A 454 2.87 28.84 -0.65
N ASP A 455 4.08 28.98 -0.08
CA ASP A 455 5.10 29.94 -0.49
C ASP A 455 6.23 29.33 -1.35
N GLY A 456 6.10 28.07 -1.73
CA GLY A 456 7.12 27.35 -2.49
C GLY A 456 8.12 26.57 -1.62
N SER A 457 8.10 26.72 -0.30
CA SER A 457 9.01 25.99 0.59
C SER A 457 8.77 24.48 0.53
N VAL A 458 9.85 23.71 0.34
CA VAL A 458 9.81 22.25 0.26
C VAL A 458 10.39 21.65 1.53
N HIS A 459 9.69 20.64 2.06
CA HIS A 459 10.03 19.93 3.29
C HIS A 459 10.02 18.42 3.06
N ALA A 460 10.87 17.70 3.80
CA ALA A 460 10.89 16.23 3.76
C ALA A 460 9.61 15.64 4.38
N CYS A 461 9.10 16.25 5.44
CA CYS A 461 7.82 15.91 6.06
C CYS A 461 7.27 17.09 6.85
N ARG A 462 6.04 17.50 6.56
CA ARG A 462 5.36 18.61 7.26
C ARG A 462 5.12 18.44 8.77
N LYS A 463 5.30 17.23 9.33
CA LYS A 463 5.03 16.99 10.77
C LYS A 463 6.09 17.61 11.68
N PHE A 464 7.21 18.11 11.16
CA PHE A 464 8.25 18.78 11.91
C PHE A 464 9.08 19.70 10.98
N PRO A 465 9.85 20.66 11.50
CA PRO A 465 10.70 21.53 10.69
C PRO A 465 11.76 20.71 9.92
N SER A 466 11.50 20.45 8.64
CA SER A 466 12.35 19.59 7.81
C SER A 466 12.68 20.18 6.43
N PRO A 467 13.29 21.37 6.36
CA PRO A 467 13.48 22.09 5.10
C PRO A 467 14.39 21.32 4.12
N LEU A 468 14.04 21.39 2.84
CA LEU A 468 14.82 20.85 1.71
C LEU A 468 15.24 21.92 0.70
N GLY A 469 14.50 23.03 0.60
CA GLY A 469 14.73 24.10 -0.36
C GLY A 469 13.45 24.87 -0.67
N ASN A 470 13.45 25.67 -1.74
CA ASN A 470 12.25 26.32 -2.27
C ASN A 470 12.12 26.04 -3.78
N ILE A 471 10.95 25.61 -4.22
CA ILE A 471 10.67 25.23 -5.61
C ILE A 471 10.73 26.41 -6.59
N MET A 472 10.74 27.64 -6.06
CA MET A 472 10.92 28.86 -6.85
C MET A 472 12.39 29.11 -7.21
N ASP A 473 13.31 28.55 -6.43
CA ASP A 473 14.76 28.74 -6.59
C ASP A 473 15.43 27.50 -7.20
N ASN A 474 14.84 26.31 -6.99
CA ASN A 474 15.38 25.03 -7.41
C ASN A 474 14.29 24.17 -8.03
N SER A 475 14.65 23.38 -9.04
CA SER A 475 13.80 22.31 -9.54
C SER A 475 13.63 21.20 -8.50
N LEU A 476 12.54 20.44 -8.61
CA LEU A 476 12.27 19.27 -7.80
C LEU A 476 13.39 18.21 -7.92
N HIS A 477 14.01 18.10 -9.10
CA HIS A 477 15.17 17.23 -9.29
C HIS A 477 16.35 17.66 -8.41
N GLU A 478 16.71 18.94 -8.43
CA GLU A 478 17.80 19.47 -7.59
C GLU A 478 17.50 19.32 -6.09
N ILE A 479 16.26 19.60 -5.68
CA ILE A 479 15.84 19.44 -4.28
C ILE A 479 15.92 17.96 -3.86
N TYR A 480 15.44 17.05 -4.70
CA TYR A 480 15.45 15.63 -4.42
C TYR A 480 16.87 15.07 -4.28
N HIS A 481 17.82 15.54 -5.09
CA HIS A 481 19.23 15.11 -5.05
C HIS A 481 20.12 15.96 -4.12
N SER A 482 19.53 16.84 -3.30
CA SER A 482 20.27 17.64 -2.33
C SER A 482 20.81 16.81 -1.15
N GLU A 483 21.92 17.26 -0.55
CA GLU A 483 22.50 16.65 0.66
C GLU A 483 21.48 16.58 1.81
N ALA A 484 20.63 17.61 1.95
CA ALA A 484 19.56 17.63 2.94
C ALA A 484 18.57 16.48 2.71
N ALA A 485 18.11 16.28 1.47
CA ALA A 485 17.19 15.20 1.13
C ALA A 485 17.82 13.82 1.37
N GLU A 486 19.10 13.63 1.01
CA GLU A 486 19.85 12.41 1.30
C GLU A 486 19.95 12.12 2.80
N GLN A 487 20.14 13.15 3.62
CA GLN A 487 20.21 13.02 5.07
C GLN A 487 18.89 12.53 5.66
N TYR A 488 17.75 13.06 5.21
CA TYR A 488 16.43 12.58 5.63
C TYR A 488 16.15 11.15 5.16
N ARG A 489 16.53 10.80 3.92
CA ARG A 489 16.42 9.43 3.40
C ARG A 489 17.24 8.43 4.20
N SER A 490 18.38 8.86 4.72
CA SER A 490 19.28 8.03 5.54
C SER A 490 18.70 7.72 6.93
N GLY A 491 17.92 8.64 7.50
CA GLY A 491 17.29 8.47 8.82
C GLY A 491 18.30 8.32 9.97
N ALA A 492 17.83 7.76 11.09
CA ALA A 492 18.61 7.66 12.33
C ALA A 492 19.77 6.63 12.25
N ALA A 493 20.95 7.02 12.72
CA ALA A 493 22.14 6.16 12.76
C ALA A 493 21.95 4.90 13.62
N GLU A 494 21.24 4.98 14.75
CA GLU A 494 20.92 3.84 15.61
C GLU A 494 20.07 2.75 14.91
N CYS A 495 19.41 3.08 13.80
CA CYS A 495 18.64 2.10 13.02
C CYS A 495 19.49 1.37 11.97
N ARG A 496 20.78 1.72 11.78
CA ARG A 496 21.58 1.26 10.64
C ARG A 496 21.75 -0.25 10.57
N GLU A 497 22.00 -0.88 11.70
CA GLU A 497 22.19 -2.34 11.83
C GLU A 497 20.87 -3.09 12.09
N CYS A 498 19.73 -2.41 12.03
CA CYS A 498 18.43 -3.04 12.30
C CYS A 498 17.93 -3.79 11.05
N SER A 499 17.68 -5.10 11.20
CA SER A 499 17.23 -5.99 10.12
C SER A 499 15.92 -5.58 9.43
N ILE A 500 15.10 -4.76 10.08
CA ILE A 500 13.81 -4.28 9.54
C ILE A 500 13.82 -2.80 9.16
N ARG A 501 14.99 -2.16 9.11
CA ARG A 501 15.14 -0.73 8.80
C ARG A 501 14.40 -0.30 7.52
N PRO A 502 14.44 -1.03 6.38
CA PRO A 502 13.86 -0.55 5.13
C PRO A 502 12.34 -0.34 5.19
N VAL A 503 11.64 -1.08 6.05
CA VAL A 503 10.17 -1.04 6.21
C VAL A 503 9.72 -0.39 7.52
N CYS A 504 10.66 0.08 8.34
CA CYS A 504 10.35 0.74 9.61
C CYS A 504 11.07 2.08 9.73
N GLY A 505 12.33 2.10 10.18
CA GLY A 505 13.11 3.32 10.43
C GLY A 505 12.57 4.27 11.50
N GLY A 506 11.42 3.96 12.11
CA GLY A 506 10.72 4.85 13.05
C GLY A 506 10.09 6.07 12.36
N CYS A 507 9.65 7.05 13.15
CA CYS A 507 9.12 8.33 12.66
C CYS A 507 10.00 9.50 13.09
N LEU A 508 10.62 10.18 12.11
CA LEU A 508 11.47 11.35 12.36
C LEU A 508 10.73 12.47 13.10
N ALA A 509 9.44 12.67 12.79
CA ALA A 509 8.62 13.67 13.46
C ALA A 509 8.39 13.38 14.95
N VAL A 510 8.24 12.10 15.31
CA VAL A 510 8.09 11.69 16.71
C VAL A 510 9.41 11.81 17.45
N ALA A 511 10.53 11.40 16.82
CA ALA A 511 11.86 11.62 17.38
C ALA A 511 12.11 13.12 17.67
N HIS A 512 11.84 14.00 16.70
CA HIS A 512 11.93 15.45 16.87
C HIS A 512 11.04 15.96 18.02
N SER A 513 9.79 15.49 18.09
CA SER A 513 8.83 15.90 19.13
C SER A 513 9.31 15.58 20.55
N HIS A 514 10.13 14.54 20.71
CA HIS A 514 10.73 14.15 21.98
C HIS A 514 12.15 14.72 22.18
N GLY A 515 12.55 15.73 21.39
CA GLY A 515 13.85 16.40 21.52
C GLY A 515 15.04 15.53 21.12
N ARG A 516 14.82 14.47 20.33
CA ARG A 516 15.89 13.60 19.85
C ARG A 516 16.56 14.15 18.60
N ASP A 517 17.85 13.86 18.44
CA ASP A 517 18.56 14.05 17.18
C ASP A 517 18.05 13.01 16.17
N ILE A 518 17.23 13.46 15.23
CA ILE A 518 16.55 12.61 14.24
C ILE A 518 17.50 11.84 13.30
N PHE A 519 18.77 12.25 13.19
CA PHE A 519 19.76 11.60 12.34
C PHE A 519 20.66 10.64 13.11
N ARG A 520 20.61 10.67 14.44
CA ARG A 520 21.39 9.77 15.30
C ARG A 520 20.52 8.79 16.05
N GLN A 521 19.49 9.30 16.71
CA GLN A 521 18.72 8.58 17.69
C GLN A 521 17.45 7.98 17.09
N LYS A 522 17.17 6.72 17.43
CA LYS A 522 15.95 6.05 16.97
C LYS A 522 14.69 6.67 17.58
N ASP A 523 13.55 6.30 17.02
CA ASP A 523 12.23 6.64 17.53
C ASP A 523 12.08 6.26 19.02
N PRO A 524 11.58 7.17 19.89
CA PRO A 524 11.42 6.89 21.32
C PRO A 524 10.47 5.75 21.65
N TYR A 525 9.59 5.39 20.73
CA TYR A 525 8.66 4.27 20.88
C TYR A 525 9.23 2.97 20.31
N CYS A 526 10.48 2.97 19.79
CA CYS A 526 11.09 1.75 19.27
C CYS A 526 11.32 0.73 20.39
N PHE A 527 10.67 -0.43 20.28
CA PHE A 527 10.75 -1.53 21.25
C PHE A 527 11.42 -2.79 20.66
N ILE A 528 12.26 -2.63 19.63
CA ILE A 528 12.93 -3.76 18.95
C ILE A 528 13.74 -4.62 19.93
N ASP A 529 14.41 -3.99 20.90
CA ASP A 529 15.25 -4.65 21.91
C ASP A 529 14.45 -5.17 23.13
N ALA A 530 13.17 -4.81 23.24
CA ALA A 530 12.35 -5.21 24.38
C ALA A 530 11.95 -6.69 24.29
N LYS A 531 11.96 -7.38 25.43
CA LYS A 531 11.28 -8.68 25.58
C LYS A 531 9.78 -8.40 25.73
N ILE A 532 8.99 -8.85 24.78
CA ILE A 532 7.53 -8.79 24.84
C ILE A 532 7.04 -10.22 25.03
N GLU A 533 6.30 -10.46 26.10
CA GLU A 533 5.55 -11.70 26.28
C GLU A 533 4.29 -11.59 25.43
N PHE A 534 4.26 -12.31 24.31
CA PHE A 534 3.03 -12.49 23.54
C PHE A 534 2.16 -13.49 24.31
N SER A 535 0.92 -13.11 24.63
CA SER A 535 -0.06 -14.09 25.11
C SER A 535 -0.23 -15.16 24.04
N GLU A 536 0.00 -16.43 24.37
CA GLU A 536 -0.31 -17.54 23.47
C GLU A 536 -1.80 -17.45 23.11
N SER A 537 -2.08 -17.16 21.85
CA SER A 537 -3.43 -17.11 21.31
C SER A 537 -4.04 -18.51 21.39
N SER A 538 -5.06 -18.65 22.24
CA SER A 538 -5.91 -19.85 22.39
C SER A 538 -6.81 -20.10 21.19
#